data_AF-A0A355VWY2-F1
#
_entry.id   AF-A0A355VWY2-F1
#
_cell.length_a   1.000
_cell.length_b   1.000
_cell.length_c   1.000
_cell.angle_alpha   90.00
_cell.angle_beta   90.00
_cell.angle_gamma   90.00
#
_symmetry.space_group_name_H-M   'P 1'
#
loop_
_entity.id
_entity.type
_entity.pdbx_description
1 polymer ?
#
loop_
_entity_poly.entity_id
_entity_poly.type
_entity_poly.pdbx_seq_one_letter_code
_entity_poly.pdbx_strand_id
1 'polypeptide(L)'
;MTYRHRGTTSQGEKFTKDRIDQAWSKACGGMHNHDLIEAALQFFSEKFKEGSYCLDDYGHIISRDEYGQESRHGWEIDHICPVAKKDTYEQGAHKIDEPENLRALHWESNKRKGRLDSKTYELEWEWVVLNKAA
;
A
#
# COMPACT_ATOMS: atom_id res chain seq x y z
N MET A 1 -20.02 -12.62 -7.04
CA MET A 1 -18.89 -12.01 -6.33
C MET A 1 -17.62 -12.31 -7.13
N THR A 2 -17.15 -11.36 -7.93
CA THR A 2 -15.87 -11.50 -8.63
C THR A 2 -14.75 -11.34 -7.62
N TYR A 3 -13.98 -12.41 -7.40
CA TYR A 3 -12.84 -12.42 -6.50
C TYR A 3 -11.80 -11.42 -7.04
N ARG A 4 -11.47 -10.37 -6.27
CA ARG A 4 -10.38 -9.47 -6.62
C ARG A 4 -9.07 -10.26 -6.55
N HIS A 5 -8.31 -10.27 -7.65
CA HIS A 5 -6.91 -10.70 -7.59
C HIS A 5 -6.13 -9.59 -6.89
N ARG A 6 -5.54 -9.90 -5.74
CA ARG A 6 -4.69 -8.94 -5.00
C ARG A 6 -3.35 -8.80 -5.72
N GLY A 7 -2.71 -7.64 -5.60
CA GLY A 7 -1.44 -7.38 -6.27
C GLY A 7 -1.51 -7.37 -7.80
N THR A 8 -2.69 -7.09 -8.36
CA THR A 8 -2.90 -6.96 -9.81
C THR A 8 -3.55 -5.62 -10.17
N THR A 9 -3.39 -5.22 -11.43
CA THR A 9 -4.08 -4.08 -12.04
C THR A 9 -5.60 -4.29 -12.10
N SER A 10 -6.33 -3.26 -12.53
CA SER A 10 -7.77 -3.35 -12.82
C SER A 10 -8.13 -4.40 -13.87
N GLN A 11 -7.18 -4.80 -14.72
CA GLN A 11 -7.33 -5.85 -15.73
C GLN A 11 -6.93 -7.25 -15.23
N GLY A 12 -6.48 -7.37 -13.97
CA GLY A 12 -6.02 -8.64 -13.39
C GLY A 12 -4.58 -9.00 -13.75
N GLU A 13 -3.82 -8.08 -14.33
CA GLU A 13 -2.41 -8.28 -14.69
C GLU A 13 -1.51 -8.01 -13.50
N LYS A 14 -0.35 -8.70 -13.40
CA LYS A 14 0.63 -8.38 -12.36
C LYS A 14 1.20 -6.98 -12.60
N PHE A 15 1.42 -6.24 -11.51
CA PHE A 15 2.14 -4.98 -11.59
C PHE A 15 3.57 -5.16 -12.09
N THR A 16 4.03 -4.19 -12.88
CA THR A 16 5.41 -4.14 -13.37
C THR A 16 6.37 -3.86 -12.22
N LYS A 17 7.65 -4.22 -12.40
CA LYS A 17 8.71 -3.91 -11.43
C LYS A 17 8.77 -2.41 -11.10
N ASP A 18 8.68 -1.57 -12.12
CA ASP A 18 8.70 -0.11 -11.94
C ASP A 18 7.54 0.38 -11.07
N ARG A 19 6.35 -0.22 -11.22
CA ARG A 19 5.21 0.13 -10.39
C ARG A 19 5.38 -0.31 -8.93
N ILE A 20 5.96 -1.50 -8.72
CA ILE A 20 6.32 -2.00 -7.39
C ILE A 20 7.34 -1.08 -6.72
N ASP A 21 8.39 -0.69 -7.44
CA ASP A 21 9.41 0.22 -6.93
C ASP A 21 8.85 1.62 -6.64
N GLN A 22 7.90 2.10 -7.45
CA GLN A 22 7.22 3.37 -7.20
C GLN A 22 6.35 3.33 -5.94
N ALA A 23 5.54 2.27 -5.78
CA ALA A 23 4.71 2.09 -4.58
C ALA A 23 5.57 1.97 -3.31
N TRP A 24 6.68 1.23 -3.39
CA TRP A 24 7.67 1.13 -2.32
C TRP A 24 8.26 2.50 -1.97
N SER A 25 8.73 3.24 -2.97
CA SER A 25 9.34 4.57 -2.77
C SER A 25 8.35 5.56 -2.15
N LYS A 26 7.08 5.50 -2.53
CA LYS A 26 5.99 6.31 -1.93
C LYS A 26 5.78 5.98 -0.44
N ALA A 27 5.87 4.71 -0.05
CA ALA A 27 5.77 4.30 1.36
C ALA A 27 7.00 4.74 2.17
N CYS A 28 8.21 4.57 1.60
CA CYS A 28 9.46 4.95 2.26
C CYS A 28 9.68 6.47 2.35
N GLY A 29 9.15 7.25 1.39
CA GLY A 29 9.42 8.69 1.31
C GLY A 29 9.00 9.48 2.54
N GLY A 30 8.00 9.02 3.29
CA GLY A 30 7.58 9.63 4.56
C GLY A 30 8.40 9.20 5.78
N MET A 31 9.42 8.36 5.60
CA MET A 31 9.93 7.50 6.67
C MET A 31 11.41 7.69 7.01
N HIS A 32 12.17 8.42 6.19
CA HIS A 32 13.61 8.63 6.39
C HIS A 32 13.97 9.33 7.72
N ASN A 33 13.00 9.76 8.53
CA ASN A 33 13.19 10.44 9.81
C ASN A 33 12.22 9.97 10.93
N HIS A 34 11.69 8.73 10.90
CA HIS A 34 10.73 8.28 11.93
C HIS A 34 11.39 7.43 13.02
N ASP A 35 11.32 7.87 14.29
CA ASP A 35 11.93 7.23 15.46
C ASP A 35 11.64 5.73 15.60
N LEU A 36 10.43 5.29 15.22
CA LEU A 36 10.06 3.86 15.24
C LEU A 36 10.94 2.98 14.32
N ILE A 37 11.38 3.50 13.18
CA ILE A 37 12.28 2.77 12.28
C ILE A 37 13.70 2.78 12.85
N GLU A 38 14.16 3.90 13.40
CA GLU A 38 15.46 3.94 14.09
C GLU A 38 15.50 2.94 15.25
N ALA A 39 14.45 2.89 16.07
CA ALA A 39 14.28 1.90 17.12
C ALA A 39 14.26 0.47 16.54
N ALA A 40 13.49 0.22 15.48
CA ALA A 40 13.45 -1.09 14.82
C ALA A 40 14.84 -1.52 14.30
N LEU A 41 15.59 -0.61 13.66
CA LEU A 41 16.97 -0.86 13.22
C LEU A 41 17.88 -1.21 14.41
N GLN A 42 17.73 -0.53 15.55
CA GLN A 42 18.52 -0.81 16.77
C GLN A 42 18.17 -2.17 17.40
N PHE A 43 16.87 -2.54 17.45
CA PHE A 43 16.41 -3.77 18.11
C PHE A 43 16.48 -5.03 17.24
N PHE A 44 16.42 -4.90 15.91
CA PHE A 44 16.40 -6.04 14.97
C PHE A 44 17.67 -6.16 14.10
N SER A 45 18.73 -5.42 14.48
CA SER A 45 19.89 -5.00 13.68
C SER A 45 20.66 -6.07 12.88
N GLU A 46 20.68 -7.34 13.28
CA GLU A 46 21.43 -8.35 12.51
C GLU A 46 20.79 -8.72 11.16
N LYS A 47 19.49 -8.44 10.96
CA LYS A 47 18.75 -8.75 9.71
C LYS A 47 18.11 -7.54 9.04
N PHE A 48 18.24 -6.36 9.62
CA PHE A 48 17.62 -5.13 9.13
C PHE A 48 18.62 -4.33 8.31
N LYS A 49 18.45 -4.38 6.98
CA LYS A 49 19.20 -3.53 6.06
C LYS A 49 18.44 -2.21 5.84
N GLU A 50 19.15 -1.10 5.87
CA GLU A 50 18.60 0.21 5.54
C GLU A 50 17.94 0.19 4.16
N GLY A 51 16.74 0.75 4.05
CA GLY A 51 15.95 0.77 2.81
C GLY A 51 15.29 -0.57 2.43
N SER A 52 15.49 -1.64 3.22
CA SER A 52 14.77 -2.92 3.04
C SER A 52 13.44 -2.97 3.78
N TYR A 53 13.20 -2.09 4.75
CA TYR A 53 11.95 -2.06 5.52
C TYR A 53 11.31 -0.69 5.47
N CYS A 54 9.98 -0.66 5.46
CA CYS A 54 9.24 0.56 5.69
C CYS A 54 7.93 0.37 6.45
N LEU A 55 7.21 1.46 6.70
CA LEU A 55 5.88 1.46 7.29
C LEU A 55 4.86 1.71 6.19
N ASP A 56 3.78 0.93 6.19
CA ASP A 56 2.61 1.23 5.38
C ASP A 56 1.77 2.37 6.00
N ASP A 57 0.72 2.79 5.28
CA ASP A 57 -0.17 3.88 5.72
C ASP A 57 -0.88 3.62 7.06
N TYR A 58 -0.91 2.36 7.52
CA TYR A 58 -1.50 1.97 8.79
C TYR A 58 -0.43 1.73 9.88
N GLY A 59 0.84 2.00 9.59
CA GLY A 59 1.94 1.84 10.52
C GLY A 59 2.46 0.41 10.68
N HIS A 60 2.12 -0.51 9.76
CA HIS A 60 2.69 -1.86 9.79
C HIS A 60 4.07 -1.87 9.13
N ILE A 61 5.01 -2.61 9.73
CA ILE A 61 6.31 -2.86 9.11
C ILE A 61 6.15 -3.80 7.91
N ILE A 62 6.66 -3.36 6.77
CA ILE A 62 6.73 -4.11 5.52
C ILE A 62 8.18 -4.22 5.04
N SER A 63 8.50 -5.30 4.33
CA SER A 63 9.85 -5.59 3.81
C SER A 63 9.84 -5.63 2.29
N ARG A 64 10.78 -4.92 1.65
CA ARG A 64 10.91 -4.84 0.20
C ARG A 64 11.00 -6.23 -0.43
N ASP A 65 11.73 -7.11 0.24
CA ASP A 65 12.04 -8.46 -0.23
C ASP A 65 10.85 -9.43 -0.04
N GLU A 66 9.84 -9.04 0.75
CA GLU A 66 8.65 -9.83 1.03
C GLU A 66 7.43 -9.39 0.19
N TYR A 67 7.65 -8.68 -0.92
CA TYR A 67 6.57 -8.30 -1.86
C TYR A 67 5.80 -9.54 -2.37
N GLY A 68 4.48 -9.49 -2.28
CA GLY A 68 3.56 -10.54 -2.71
C GLY A 68 3.53 -11.78 -1.81
N GLN A 69 4.15 -11.74 -0.63
CA GLN A 69 4.19 -12.85 0.31
C GLN A 69 3.19 -12.64 1.46
N GLU A 70 2.54 -13.71 1.92
CA GLU A 70 1.73 -13.69 3.16
C GLU A 70 2.62 -13.99 4.40
N SER A 71 3.68 -13.21 4.56
CA SER A 71 4.68 -13.32 5.63
C SER A 71 4.51 -12.24 6.70
N ARG A 72 5.39 -12.21 7.70
CA ARG A 72 5.32 -11.23 8.80
C ARG A 72 5.37 -9.78 8.31
N HIS A 73 6.23 -9.47 7.33
CA HIS A 73 6.39 -8.13 6.76
C HIS A 73 6.00 -8.11 5.28
N GLY A 74 5.23 -9.08 4.83
CA GLY A 74 4.78 -9.18 3.46
C GLY A 74 3.80 -8.07 3.10
N TRP A 75 3.84 -7.63 1.86
CA TRP A 75 3.02 -6.51 1.39
C TRP A 75 2.65 -6.66 -0.07
N GLU A 76 1.61 -5.95 -0.47
CA GLU A 76 1.09 -5.93 -1.83
C GLU A 76 0.79 -4.48 -2.23
N ILE A 77 0.61 -4.25 -3.54
CA ILE A 77 0.03 -2.99 -3.99
C ILE A 77 -1.48 -3.02 -3.75
N ASP A 78 -1.95 -2.10 -2.90
CA ASP A 78 -3.38 -1.82 -2.69
C ASP A 78 -3.83 -0.66 -3.59
N HIS A 79 -5.10 -0.70 -3.96
CA HIS A 79 -5.79 0.45 -4.51
C HIS A 79 -6.57 1.11 -3.37
N ILE A 80 -6.28 2.38 -3.06
CA ILE A 80 -6.96 3.14 -2.01
C ILE A 80 -8.47 3.11 -2.27
N CYS A 81 -8.88 3.53 -3.46
CA CYS A 81 -10.21 3.33 -3.99
C CYS A 81 -10.25 2.05 -4.85
N PRO A 82 -11.05 1.03 -4.47
CA PRO A 82 -11.02 -0.26 -5.14
C PRO A 82 -11.70 -0.25 -6.51
N VAL A 83 -11.19 -1.11 -7.40
CA VAL A 83 -11.71 -1.33 -8.77
C VAL A 83 -13.20 -1.67 -8.78
N ALA A 84 -13.63 -2.54 -7.85
CA ALA A 84 -15.01 -3.02 -7.76
C ALA A 84 -16.05 -1.93 -7.48
N LYS A 85 -15.61 -0.73 -7.09
CA LYS A 85 -16.46 0.39 -6.72
C LYS A 85 -16.14 1.65 -7.52
N LYS A 86 -15.44 1.50 -8.65
CA LYS A 86 -15.08 2.64 -9.51
C LYS A 86 -16.26 3.54 -9.89
N ASP A 87 -17.47 2.97 -9.93
CA ASP A 87 -18.69 3.71 -10.29
C ASP A 87 -19.28 4.50 -9.09
N THR A 88 -18.71 4.38 -7.88
CA THR A 88 -19.18 5.10 -6.68
C THR A 88 -18.36 6.36 -6.39
N TYR A 89 -17.32 6.66 -7.17
CA TYR A 89 -16.52 7.88 -7.03
C TYR A 89 -16.17 8.45 -8.42
N GLU A 90 -16.39 9.74 -8.64
CA GLU A 90 -16.06 10.38 -9.92
C GLU A 90 -14.56 10.71 -10.03
N GLN A 91 -13.96 11.12 -8.91
CA GLN A 91 -12.54 11.50 -8.85
C GLN A 91 -11.66 10.25 -8.74
N GLY A 92 -10.78 10.04 -9.71
CA GLY A 92 -9.82 8.94 -9.69
C GLY A 92 -10.34 7.61 -10.27
N ALA A 93 -11.61 7.50 -10.66
CA ALA A 93 -12.10 6.32 -11.40
C ALA A 93 -11.40 6.14 -12.76
N HIS A 94 -11.00 7.26 -13.37
CA HIS A 94 -10.16 7.32 -14.56
C HIS A 94 -8.65 7.12 -14.26
N LYS A 95 -8.27 6.97 -12.98
CA LYS A 95 -6.91 6.82 -12.48
C LYS A 95 -6.73 5.54 -11.66
N ILE A 96 -7.49 4.50 -11.98
CA ILE A 96 -7.61 3.31 -11.14
C ILE A 96 -6.26 2.63 -10.87
N ASP A 97 -5.41 2.51 -11.89
CA ASP A 97 -4.07 1.91 -11.84
C ASP A 97 -2.94 2.96 -11.77
N GLU A 98 -3.27 4.22 -11.48
CA GLU A 98 -2.31 5.32 -11.44
C GLU A 98 -1.66 5.48 -10.05
N PRO A 99 -0.45 6.06 -9.94
CA PRO A 99 0.30 6.12 -8.70
C PRO A 99 -0.45 6.80 -7.53
N GLU A 100 -1.37 7.71 -7.82
CA GLU A 100 -2.18 8.41 -6.81
C GLU A 100 -3.09 7.45 -6.07
N ASN A 101 -3.69 6.49 -6.77
CA ASN A 101 -4.59 5.49 -6.19
C ASN A 101 -3.87 4.25 -5.67
N LEU A 102 -2.58 4.09 -5.97
CA LEU A 102 -1.80 2.93 -5.56
C LEU A 102 -0.95 3.24 -4.32
N ARG A 103 -0.80 2.24 -3.46
CA ARG A 103 0.10 2.29 -2.28
C ARG A 103 0.64 0.91 -1.93
N ALA A 104 1.76 0.87 -1.23
CA ALA A 104 2.18 -0.34 -0.54
C ALA A 104 1.35 -0.52 0.74
N LEU A 105 0.83 -1.72 0.97
CA LEU A 105 0.06 -2.05 2.18
C LEU A 105 0.39 -3.47 2.61
N HIS A 106 0.45 -3.71 3.93
CA HIS A 106 0.60 -5.06 4.47
C HIS A 106 -0.51 -5.98 3.94
N TRP A 107 -0.15 -7.22 3.58
CA TRP A 107 -1.06 -8.13 2.87
C TRP A 107 -2.33 -8.44 3.68
N GLU A 108 -2.23 -8.51 5.00
CA GLU A 108 -3.37 -8.81 5.88
C GLU A 108 -4.29 -7.61 6.00
N SER A 109 -3.72 -6.41 6.11
CA SER A 109 -4.45 -5.15 6.07
C SER A 109 -5.20 -4.99 4.75
N ASN A 110 -4.54 -5.26 3.62
CA ASN A 110 -5.15 -5.25 2.28
C ASN A 110 -6.33 -6.25 2.18
N LYS A 111 -6.13 -7.47 2.69
CA LYS A 111 -7.16 -8.51 2.72
C LYS A 111 -8.36 -8.12 3.57
N ARG A 112 -8.15 -7.54 4.75
CA ARG A 112 -9.21 -7.05 5.66
C ARG A 112 -9.95 -5.87 5.04
N LYS A 113 -9.20 -4.93 4.46
CA LYS A 113 -9.73 -3.74 3.77
C LYS A 113 -10.73 -4.12 2.68
N GLY A 114 -10.51 -5.19 1.93
CA GLY A 114 -11.45 -5.67 0.91
C GLY A 114 -12.89 -5.96 1.37
N ARG A 115 -13.16 -5.99 2.69
CA ARG A 115 -14.48 -6.18 3.28
C ARG A 115 -15.23 -4.87 3.60
N LEU A 116 -14.60 -3.71 3.39
CA LEU A 116 -15.16 -2.41 3.73
C LEU A 116 -16.23 -1.94 2.73
N ASP A 117 -17.13 -1.07 3.19
CA ASP A 117 -18.16 -0.42 2.37
C ASP A 117 -17.60 0.75 1.54
N SER A 118 -18.41 1.31 0.64
CA SER A 118 -17.93 2.31 -0.34
C SER A 118 -17.56 3.62 0.34
N LYS A 119 -18.39 4.02 1.31
CA LYS A 119 -18.20 5.21 2.13
C LYS A 119 -16.88 5.19 2.89
N THR A 120 -16.47 4.03 3.40
CA THR A 120 -15.19 3.90 4.12
C THR A 120 -14.00 4.14 3.18
N TYR A 121 -14.06 3.68 1.93
CA TYR A 121 -12.99 3.94 0.96
C TYR A 121 -12.91 5.42 0.55
N GLU A 122 -14.05 6.11 0.44
CA GLU A 122 -14.09 7.55 0.16
C GLU A 122 -13.44 8.36 1.29
N LEU A 123 -13.78 8.06 2.54
CA LEU A 123 -13.15 8.70 3.70
C LEU A 123 -11.65 8.42 3.79
N GLU A 124 -11.22 7.22 3.41
CA GLU A 124 -9.80 6.89 3.35
C GLU A 124 -9.07 7.66 2.25
N TRP A 125 -9.69 7.82 1.07
CA TRP A 125 -9.16 8.66 0.01
C TRP A 125 -9.00 10.12 0.45
N GLU A 126 -10.04 10.70 1.06
CA GLU A 126 -9.99 12.04 1.61
C GLU A 126 -8.86 12.19 2.64
N TRP A 127 -8.72 11.21 3.56
CA TRP A 127 -7.65 11.21 4.54
C TRP A 127 -6.26 11.16 3.88
N VAL A 128 -6.06 10.30 2.88
CA VAL A 128 -4.78 10.22 2.16
C VAL A 128 -4.47 11.54 1.46
N VAL A 129 -5.43 12.13 0.75
CA VAL A 129 -5.25 13.41 0.07
C VAL A 129 -4.88 14.52 1.08
N LEU A 130 -5.57 14.60 2.21
CA LEU A 130 -5.31 15.63 3.23
C LEU A 130 -3.94 15.47 3.92
N ASN A 131 -3.48 14.24 4.14
CA ASN A 131 -2.27 13.96 4.93
C ASN A 131 -1.01 13.72 4.09
N LYS A 132 -1.14 13.49 2.78
CA LYS A 132 -0.01 13.21 1.87
C LYS A 132 0.16 14.23 0.74
N ALA A 133 -0.65 15.28 0.68
CA ALA A 133 -0.48 16.38 -0.29
C ALA A 133 0.51 17.47 0.17
N ALA A 134 1.43 17.15 1.10
CA ALA A 134 2.48 18.05 1.58
C ALA A 134 3.86 17.64 1.01
#